data_AF-A0A2W6YH42-F1
#
_entry.id   AF-A0A2W6YH42-F1
#
_cell.length_a   1.000
_cell.length_b   1.000
_cell.length_c   1.000
_cell.angle_alpha   90.00
_cell.angle_beta   90.00
_cell.angle_gamma   90.00
#
_symmetry.space_group_name_H-M   'P 1'
#
loop_
_entity.id
_entity.type
_entity.pdbx_description
1 polymer ?
#
loop_
_entity_poly.entity_id
_entity_poly.type
_entity_poly.pdbx_seq_one_letter_code
_entity_poly.pdbx_strand_id
1 'polypeptide(L)'
;MSGYGFGKKPSSKVDETAPNEDRLDLSGIARKPLSVDPALEEAAIRRGNALGFVDRGEGAGSDEAMEDLPRRRRRATQPQSSVFIKGPKDTLDWFVEYTNQQGHRSYWQALEEFRKLIEGGS
;
A
#
# COMPACT_ATOMS: atom_id res chain seq x y z
N MET A 1 31.40 -18.88 -2.08
CA MET A 1 30.43 -19.59 -1.22
C MET A 1 29.12 -18.83 -1.24
N SER A 2 27.99 -19.55 -1.12
CA SER A 2 26.59 -19.13 -1.16
C SER A 2 25.97 -18.99 -2.56
N GLY A 3 25.36 -20.09 -3.02
CA GLY A 3 24.43 -20.13 -4.14
C GLY A 3 23.01 -19.85 -3.66
N TYR A 4 22.29 -19.02 -4.41
CA TYR A 4 20.89 -18.64 -4.17
C TYR A 4 19.97 -19.87 -4.24
N GLY A 5 19.30 -20.16 -3.13
CA GLY A 5 18.37 -21.29 -2.99
C GLY A 5 16.99 -20.99 -3.58
N PHE A 6 16.80 -21.33 -4.85
CA PHE A 6 15.48 -21.68 -5.38
C PHE A 6 15.44 -23.20 -5.55
N GLY A 7 14.99 -23.89 -4.51
CA GLY A 7 14.86 -25.35 -4.51
C GLY A 7 13.82 -25.79 -5.55
N LYS A 8 14.28 -26.50 -6.59
CA LYS A 8 13.43 -27.31 -7.46
C LYS A 8 12.75 -28.40 -6.62
N LYS A 9 11.42 -28.43 -6.59
CA LYS A 9 10.67 -29.56 -6.03
C LYS A 9 10.82 -30.78 -6.96
N PRO A 10 11.20 -31.96 -6.46
CA PRO A 10 11.15 -33.18 -7.26
C PRO A 10 9.69 -33.60 -7.45
N SER A 11 9.29 -33.82 -8.70
CA SER A 11 8.03 -34.44 -9.06
C SER A 11 8.10 -35.95 -8.77
N SER A 12 7.70 -36.37 -7.58
CA SER A 12 7.42 -37.79 -7.30
C SER A 12 5.99 -38.10 -7.73
N LYS A 13 5.87 -39.02 -8.71
CA LYS A 13 4.61 -39.68 -9.06
C LYS A 13 4.01 -40.31 -7.80
N VAL A 14 2.74 -40.02 -7.53
CA VAL A 14 2.00 -40.56 -6.39
C VAL A 14 1.38 -41.88 -6.83
N ASP A 15 1.86 -42.99 -6.26
CA ASP A 15 1.15 -44.27 -6.26
C ASP A 15 -0.13 -44.16 -5.42
N GLU A 16 -1.24 -44.66 -5.97
CA GLU A 16 -2.61 -44.38 -5.53
C GLU A 16 -3.14 -45.35 -4.45
N THR A 17 -2.28 -46.02 -3.68
CA THR A 17 -2.70 -47.12 -2.78
C THR A 17 -1.97 -47.18 -1.44
N ALA A 18 -1.87 -46.05 -0.72
CA ALA A 18 -1.51 -46.06 0.71
C ALA A 18 -2.35 -45.04 1.49
N PRO A 19 -2.93 -45.41 2.66
CA PRO A 19 -3.65 -44.47 3.50
C PRO A 19 -2.64 -43.56 4.18
N ASN A 20 -2.49 -42.33 3.67
CA ASN A 20 -1.74 -41.28 4.34
C ASN A 20 -2.61 -40.72 5.47
N GLU A 21 -2.32 -41.09 6.72
CA GLU A 21 -2.99 -40.57 7.92
C GLU A 21 -2.78 -39.04 8.09
N ASP A 22 -1.81 -38.45 7.40
CA ASP A 22 -1.53 -37.01 7.38
C ASP A 22 -2.30 -36.22 6.29
N ARG A 23 -3.11 -36.89 5.47
CA ARG A 23 -3.94 -36.21 4.45
C ARG A 23 -5.32 -35.94 5.03
N LEU A 24 -5.65 -34.64 5.11
CA LEU A 24 -7.01 -34.18 5.41
C LEU A 24 -8.01 -34.92 4.50
N ASP A 25 -8.95 -35.62 5.13
CA ASP A 25 -10.02 -36.30 4.41
C ASP A 25 -11.01 -35.26 3.87
N LEU A 26 -11.04 -35.11 2.54
CA LEU A 26 -11.93 -34.20 1.82
C LEU A 26 -13.12 -34.93 1.18
N SER A 27 -13.33 -36.21 1.51
CA SER A 27 -14.41 -37.03 0.95
C SER A 27 -15.81 -36.50 1.28
N GLY A 28 -15.95 -35.77 2.39
CA GLY A 28 -17.22 -35.13 2.81
C GLY A 28 -17.46 -33.74 2.23
N ILE A 29 -16.51 -33.16 1.49
CA ILE A 29 -16.65 -31.79 0.95
C ILE A 29 -17.19 -31.87 -0.47
N ALA A 30 -18.39 -31.32 -0.69
CA ALA A 30 -18.94 -31.15 -2.02
C ALA A 30 -18.00 -30.26 -2.86
N ARG A 31 -17.40 -30.83 -3.92
CA ARG A 31 -16.49 -30.11 -4.84
C ARG A 31 -17.23 -29.33 -5.94
N LYS A 32 -18.55 -29.21 -5.84
CA LYS A 32 -19.35 -28.47 -6.82
C LYS A 32 -19.38 -27.00 -6.43
N PRO A 33 -19.39 -26.07 -7.42
CA PRO A 33 -19.65 -24.67 -7.15
C PRO A 33 -20.98 -24.53 -6.41
N LEU A 34 -21.00 -23.73 -5.35
CA LEU A 34 -22.22 -23.36 -4.67
C LEU A 34 -23.06 -22.52 -5.63
N SER A 35 -24.22 -23.02 -6.01
CA SER A 35 -25.22 -22.21 -6.72
C SER A 35 -25.85 -21.29 -5.69
N VAL A 36 -25.59 -19.99 -5.80
CA VAL A 36 -26.19 -18.98 -4.95
C VAL A 36 -27.43 -18.43 -5.67
N ASP A 37 -28.52 -18.22 -4.93
CA ASP A 37 -29.69 -17.52 -5.44
C ASP A 37 -29.35 -16.02 -5.59
N PRO A 38 -29.53 -15.41 -6.78
CA PRO A 38 -29.25 -13.99 -6.99
C PRO A 38 -29.88 -13.07 -5.94
N ALA A 39 -31.09 -13.38 -5.46
CA ALA A 39 -31.77 -12.56 -4.46
C ALA A 39 -31.06 -12.57 -3.08
N LEU A 40 -30.44 -13.71 -2.71
CA LEU A 40 -29.69 -13.84 -1.46
C LEU A 40 -28.33 -13.12 -1.55
N GLU A 41 -27.72 -13.14 -2.73
CA GLU A 41 -26.48 -12.42 -3.00
C GLU A 41 -26.68 -10.91 -2.88
N GLU A 42 -27.73 -10.36 -3.49
CA GLU A 42 -28.07 -8.93 -3.38
C GLU A 42 -28.34 -8.51 -1.93
N ALA A 43 -29.04 -9.35 -1.15
CA ALA A 43 -29.30 -9.10 0.26
C ALA A 43 -28.01 -9.11 1.10
N ALA A 44 -27.07 -9.99 0.78
CA ALA A 44 -25.76 -10.05 1.43
C ALA A 44 -24.90 -8.81 1.09
N ILE A 45 -24.89 -8.39 -0.18
CA ILE A 45 -24.21 -7.16 -0.62
C ILE A 45 -24.78 -5.94 0.10
N ARG A 46 -26.12 -5.81 0.17
CA ARG A 46 -26.77 -4.70 0.87
C ARG A 46 -26.40 -4.63 2.35
N ARG A 47 -26.31 -5.78 3.03
CA ARG A 47 -25.85 -5.86 4.42
C ARG A 47 -24.37 -5.50 4.57
N GLY A 48 -23.53 -5.96 3.65
CA GLY A 48 -22.11 -5.59 3.60
C GLY A 48 -21.92 -4.08 3.48
N ASN A 49 -22.65 -3.46 2.54
CA ASN A 49 -22.63 -2.01 2.33
C ASN A 49 -23.08 -1.23 3.57
N ALA A 50 -24.13 -1.70 4.26
CA ALA A 50 -24.60 -1.08 5.51
C ALA A 50 -23.56 -1.15 6.64
N LEU A 51 -22.67 -2.15 6.61
CA LEU A 51 -21.57 -2.33 7.56
C LEU A 51 -20.27 -1.64 7.10
N GLY A 52 -20.29 -0.93 5.97
CA GLY A 52 -19.13 -0.23 5.43
C GLY A 52 -18.14 -1.12 4.66
N PHE A 53 -18.52 -2.35 4.31
CA PHE A 53 -17.76 -3.14 3.35
C PHE A 53 -17.98 -2.57 1.94
N VAL A 54 -16.90 -2.47 1.17
CA VAL A 54 -16.91 -1.99 -0.21
C VAL A 54 -16.31 -3.09 -1.07
N ASP A 55 -16.98 -3.43 -2.17
CA ASP A 55 -16.45 -4.36 -3.15
C ASP A 55 -15.22 -3.74 -3.83
N ARG A 56 -14.12 -4.49 -3.86
CA ARG A 56 -12.86 -4.09 -4.51
C ARG A 56 -12.78 -4.56 -5.97
N GLY A 57 -13.71 -5.42 -6.42
CA GLY A 57 -13.77 -5.97 -7.77
C GLY A 57 -14.30 -4.98 -8.82
N GLU A 58 -15.27 -4.14 -8.48
CA GLU A 58 -15.82 -3.13 -9.41
C GLU A 58 -14.81 -2.04 -9.81
N GLY A 59 -13.75 -1.84 -9.03
CA GLY A 59 -12.74 -0.81 -9.28
C GLY A 59 -11.66 -1.16 -10.32
N ALA A 60 -11.71 -2.36 -10.92
CA ALA A 60 -10.67 -2.86 -11.84
C ALA A 60 -11.11 -2.98 -13.31
N GLY A 61 -12.35 -2.63 -13.66
CA GLY A 61 -12.94 -3.02 -14.95
C GLY A 61 -13.71 -1.98 -15.77
N SER A 62 -13.84 -0.72 -15.34
CA SER A 62 -14.50 0.30 -16.16
C SER A 62 -13.78 1.65 -16.09
N ASP A 63 -13.19 2.04 -17.22
CA ASP A 63 -12.47 3.31 -17.39
C ASP A 63 -13.41 4.54 -17.47
N GLU A 64 -14.73 4.39 -17.31
CA GLU A 64 -15.68 5.48 -17.64
C GLU A 64 -16.71 5.85 -16.55
N ALA A 65 -16.64 5.32 -15.32
CA ALA A 65 -17.65 5.65 -14.29
C ALA A 65 -17.10 5.80 -12.86
N MET A 66 -15.90 6.38 -12.70
CA MET A 66 -15.33 6.64 -11.37
C MET A 66 -14.87 8.10 -11.24
N GLU A 67 -15.79 9.05 -11.38
CA GLU A 67 -15.49 10.47 -11.12
C GLU A 67 -15.68 10.91 -9.65
N ASP A 68 -16.37 10.15 -8.78
CA ASP A 68 -16.81 10.73 -7.48
C ASP A 68 -16.50 9.93 -6.20
N LEU A 69 -15.50 9.05 -6.23
CA LEU A 69 -14.88 8.54 -5.00
C LEU A 69 -13.45 9.05 -4.94
N PRO A 70 -13.01 9.70 -3.84
CA PRO A 70 -11.62 10.11 -3.70
C PRO A 70 -10.78 8.85 -3.50
N ARG A 71 -10.46 8.16 -4.61
CA ARG A 71 -9.29 7.31 -4.74
C ARG A 71 -8.18 8.13 -4.12
N ARG A 72 -7.69 7.70 -2.95
CA ARG A 72 -6.53 8.30 -2.29
C ARG A 72 -5.38 8.16 -3.28
N ARG A 73 -5.26 9.14 -4.18
CA ARG A 73 -4.24 9.25 -5.20
C ARG A 73 -2.96 9.11 -4.42
N ARG A 74 -2.25 7.99 -4.61
CA ARG A 74 -0.87 7.88 -4.11
C ARG A 74 -0.19 9.09 -4.69
N ARG A 75 0.08 10.11 -3.85
CA ARG A 75 0.78 11.30 -4.28
C ARG A 75 2.06 10.76 -4.89
N ALA A 76 2.27 11.02 -6.18
CA ALA A 76 3.49 10.62 -6.86
C ALA A 76 4.63 11.17 -6.01
N THR A 77 5.53 10.29 -5.55
CA THR A 77 6.68 10.69 -4.76
C THR A 77 7.44 11.72 -5.58
N GLN A 78 7.50 12.96 -5.10
CA GLN A 78 8.28 13.98 -5.77
C GLN A 78 9.74 13.51 -5.82
N PRO A 79 10.49 13.82 -6.89
CA PRO A 79 11.90 13.49 -6.95
C PRO A 79 12.61 14.13 -5.76
N GLN A 80 13.25 13.31 -4.93
CA GLN A 80 14.00 13.74 -3.76
C GLN A 80 15.50 13.71 -4.07
N SER A 81 16.20 14.79 -3.72
CA SER A 81 17.66 14.83 -3.67
C SER A 81 18.12 14.96 -2.22
N SER A 82 19.29 14.42 -1.90
CA SER A 82 19.93 14.58 -0.60
C SER A 82 21.05 15.61 -0.71
N VAL A 83 21.16 16.48 0.29
CA VAL A 83 22.20 17.51 0.38
C VAL A 83 22.85 17.39 1.75
N PHE A 84 24.18 17.33 1.78
CA PHE A 84 24.98 17.39 3.00
C PHE A 84 25.61 18.77 3.12
N ILE A 85 25.29 19.48 4.20
CA ILE A 85 25.81 20.83 4.44
C ILE A 85 26.90 20.72 5.51
N LYS A 86 28.11 21.16 5.17
CA LYS A 86 29.20 21.37 6.13
C LYS A 86 29.51 22.86 6.19
N GLY A 87 29.46 23.43 7.38
CA GLY A 87 29.69 24.85 7.59
C GLY A 87 30.16 25.15 9.01
N PRO A 88 30.32 26.44 9.35
CA PRO A 88 30.62 26.87 10.70
C PRO A 88 29.56 26.37 11.68
N LYS A 89 30.00 25.81 12.81
CA LYS A 89 29.13 25.21 13.82
C LYS A 89 28.09 26.22 14.32
N ASP A 90 28.54 27.41 14.68
CA ASP A 90 27.69 28.45 15.25
C ASP A 90 26.54 28.85 14.31
N THR A 91 26.79 28.87 13.00
CA THR A 91 25.76 29.18 12.00
C THR A 91 24.71 28.07 11.88
N LEU A 92 25.14 26.81 11.94
CA LEU A 92 24.23 25.66 11.88
C LEU A 92 23.39 25.56 13.16
N ASP A 93 24.03 25.75 14.32
CA ASP A 93 23.35 25.74 15.62
C ASP A 93 22.31 26.87 15.69
N TRP A 94 22.69 28.08 15.27
CA TRP A 94 21.75 29.22 15.15
C TRP A 94 20.58 28.91 14.22
N PHE A 95 20.83 28.29 13.05
CA PHE A 95 19.76 27.95 12.11
C PHE A 95 18.78 26.93 12.72
N VAL A 96 19.29 25.91 13.41
CA VAL A 96 18.46 24.92 14.10
C VAL A 96 17.59 25.62 15.16
N GLU A 97 18.18 26.48 16.00
CA GLU A 97 17.45 27.24 17.00
C GLU A 97 16.38 28.15 16.39
N TYR A 98 16.72 28.89 15.34
CA TYR A 98 15.81 29.75 14.60
C TYR A 98 14.59 28.96 14.10
N THR A 99 14.81 27.81 13.44
CA THR A 99 13.70 27.00 12.91
C THR A 99 12.79 26.43 14.00
N ASN A 100 13.35 26.10 15.16
CA ASN A 100 12.57 25.64 16.31
C ASN A 100 11.70 26.76 16.90
N GLN A 101 12.23 27.98 17.00
CA GLN A 101 11.48 29.14 17.50
C GLN A 101 10.31 29.52 16.58
N GLN A 102 10.48 29.39 15.27
CA GLN A 102 9.41 29.63 14.29
C GLN A 102 8.36 28.52 14.24
N GLY A 103 8.57 27.40 14.95
CA GLY A 103 7.62 26.28 14.97
C GLY A 103 7.56 25.50 13.65
N HIS A 104 8.61 25.55 12.84
CA HIS A 104 8.66 24.79 11.60
C HIS A 104 8.70 23.29 11.90
N ARG A 105 7.95 22.51 11.10
CA ARG A 105 7.94 21.03 11.19
C ARG A 105 9.17 20.39 10.55
N SER A 106 9.89 21.15 9.72
CA SER A 106 11.09 20.69 9.03
C SER A 106 11.94 21.86 8.55
N TYR A 107 13.26 21.68 8.49
CA TYR A 107 14.21 22.72 8.07
C TYR A 107 13.97 23.27 6.66
N TRP A 108 13.36 22.49 5.77
CA TRP A 108 13.03 22.92 4.39
C TRP A 108 11.96 24.01 4.37
N GLN A 109 11.10 24.09 5.38
CA GLN A 109 10.09 25.15 5.46
C GLN A 109 10.74 26.53 5.61
N ALA A 110 11.79 26.62 6.43
CA ALA A 110 12.57 27.86 6.56
C ALA A 110 13.24 28.24 5.24
N LEU A 111 13.72 27.27 4.46
CA LEU A 111 14.29 27.51 3.13
C LEU A 111 13.23 27.95 2.11
N GLU A 112 12.03 27.38 2.16
CA GLU A 112 10.90 27.80 1.30
C GLU A 112 10.44 29.22 1.62
N GLU A 113 10.36 29.58 2.90
CA GLU A 113 10.04 30.94 3.33
C GLU A 113 11.10 31.94 2.88
N PHE A 114 12.38 31.60 3.09
CA PHE A 114 13.48 32.40 2.60
C PHE A 114 13.45 32.57 1.08
N ARG A 115 13.16 31.49 0.35
CA ARG A 115 13.00 31.52 -1.11
C ARG A 115 11.86 32.45 -1.54
N LYS A 116 10.70 32.37 -0.88
CA LYS A 116 9.57 33.27 -1.14
C LYS A 116 9.92 34.74 -0.88
N LEU A 117 10.71 35.04 0.16
CA LEU A 117 11.16 36.40 0.45
C LEU A 117 12.08 36.94 -0.66
N ILE A 118 12.98 36.12 -1.20
CA ILE A 118 13.88 36.52 -2.27
C ILE A 118 13.15 36.63 -3.61
N GLU A 119 12.34 35.64 -3.97
CA GLU A 119 11.68 35.57 -5.27
C GLU A 119 10.41 36.43 -5.35
N GLY A 120 9.74 36.68 -4.22
CA GLY A 120 8.54 37.52 -4.12
C GLY A 120 8.80 39.00 -3.86
N GLY A 121 10.06 39.39 -3.71
CA GLY A 121 10.49 40.79 -3.53
C GLY A 121 10.83 41.52 -4.84
N SER A 122 10.45 40.98 -6.00
CA SER A 122 10.62 41.59 -7.33
C SER A 122 9.35 42.29 -7.81
#